data_AF-A0A969KDS8-F1
#
_entry.id   AF-A0A969KDS8-F1
#
_cell.length_a   1.000
_cell.length_b   1.000
_cell.length_c   1.000
_cell.angle_alpha   90.00
_cell.angle_beta   90.00
_cell.angle_gamma   90.00
#
_symmetry.space_group_name_H-M   'P 1'
#
loop_
_entity.id
_entity.type
_entity.pdbx_description
1 polymer ?
#
loop_
_entity_poly.entity_id
_entity_poly.type
_entity_poly.pdbx_seq_one_letter_code
_entity_poly.pdbx_strand_id
1 'polypeptide(L)'
;MSTISSTPLIPSTPSTPSTPSLSVPEGASRLITGEELFAMGDIGPCELIDGRIVPMTPPGGEHGRIEISLGAMLFHFVEQHNLGWVIGGEAGVYIQRNPDTVRGMDIAFSRSNASRMGRRRDTSG
;
A
#
# COMPACT_ATOMS: atom_id res chain seq x y z
N MET A 1 -60.15 15.38 56.69
CA MET A 1 -59.38 14.28 56.08
C MET A 1 -59.32 14.55 54.59
N SER A 2 -58.20 15.07 54.08
CA SER A 2 -57.98 15.28 52.64
C SER A 2 -56.57 14.84 52.33
N THR A 3 -56.43 13.68 51.69
CA THR A 3 -55.16 13.11 51.22
C THR A 3 -54.87 13.66 49.84
N ILE A 4 -53.77 14.40 49.69
CA ILE A 4 -53.29 14.86 48.39
C ILE A 4 -52.44 13.72 47.80
N SER A 5 -52.93 13.11 46.72
CA SER A 5 -52.23 12.06 45.98
C SER A 5 -51.13 12.70 45.12
N SER A 6 -49.87 12.44 45.47
CA SER A 6 -48.72 12.94 44.73
C SER A 6 -48.30 11.93 43.67
N THR A 7 -48.54 12.25 42.39
CA THR A 7 -48.10 11.42 41.26
C THR A 7 -46.69 11.81 40.85
N PRO A 8 -45.71 10.89 40.72
CA PRO A 8 -44.37 11.25 40.29
C PRO A 8 -44.31 11.47 38.78
N LEU A 9 -43.61 12.52 38.36
CA LEU A 9 -43.30 12.83 36.97
C LEU A 9 -42.12 11.95 36.52
N ILE A 10 -42.33 11.08 35.52
CA ILE A 10 -41.27 10.26 34.93
C ILE A 10 -40.47 11.14 33.95
N PRO A 11 -39.13 11.19 34.02
CA PRO A 11 -38.33 11.94 33.05
C PRO A 11 -38.28 11.20 31.71
N SER A 12 -38.59 11.90 30.63
CA SER A 12 -38.46 11.40 29.26
C SER A 12 -36.99 11.15 28.93
N THR A 13 -36.65 9.93 28.50
CA THR A 13 -35.30 9.60 27.99
C THR A 13 -34.98 10.39 26.72
N PRO A 14 -33.76 10.96 26.56
CA PRO A 14 -33.37 11.55 25.29
C PRO A 14 -33.19 10.45 24.24
N SER A 15 -33.92 10.55 23.13
CA SER A 15 -33.76 9.68 21.96
C SER A 15 -32.36 9.86 21.38
N THR A 16 -31.55 8.80 21.39
CA THR A 16 -30.24 8.76 20.74
C THR A 16 -30.42 9.08 19.24
N PRO A 17 -29.66 10.02 18.64
CA PRO A 17 -29.67 10.17 17.20
C PRO A 17 -29.01 8.94 16.57
N SER A 18 -29.79 8.17 15.81
CA SER A 18 -29.29 7.07 14.97
C SER A 18 -28.21 7.61 14.05
N THR A 19 -26.97 7.17 14.26
CA THR A 19 -25.85 7.46 13.36
C THR A 19 -26.23 6.99 11.95
N PRO A 20 -26.15 7.83 10.90
CA PRO A 20 -26.31 7.33 9.55
C PRO A 20 -25.15 6.37 9.28
N SER A 21 -25.48 5.10 9.08
CA SER A 21 -24.58 4.13 8.46
C SER A 21 -24.16 4.72 7.12
N LEU A 22 -22.89 5.13 7.00
CA LEU A 22 -22.27 5.40 5.72
C LEU A 22 -22.21 4.07 4.95
N SER A 23 -23.27 3.78 4.21
CA SER A 23 -23.23 2.83 3.11
C SER A 23 -22.33 3.45 2.04
N VAL A 24 -21.03 3.15 2.11
CA VAL A 24 -20.13 3.36 0.99
C VAL A 24 -20.72 2.55 -0.17
N PRO A 25 -21.06 3.17 -1.32
CA PRO A 25 -21.56 2.39 -2.44
C PRO A 25 -20.44 1.45 -2.85
N GLU A 26 -20.70 0.15 -2.71
CA GLU A 26 -19.87 -0.93 -3.23
C GLU A 26 -20.03 -0.95 -4.76
N GLY A 27 -19.52 0.10 -5.40
CA GLY A 27 -19.24 0.07 -6.83
C GLY A 27 -18.22 -1.03 -7.01
N ALA A 28 -18.56 -2.04 -7.81
CA ALA A 28 -17.63 -3.08 -8.23
C ALA A 28 -16.42 -2.40 -8.87
N SER A 29 -15.41 -2.07 -8.07
CA SER A 29 -14.22 -1.38 -8.55
C SER A 29 -13.55 -2.33 -9.51
N ARG A 30 -13.53 -1.96 -10.79
CA ARG A 30 -12.83 -2.71 -11.84
C ARG A 30 -11.46 -3.08 -11.30
N LEU A 31 -11.17 -4.38 -11.27
CA LEU A 31 -9.84 -4.87 -10.93
C LEU A 31 -8.90 -4.42 -12.05
N ILE A 32 -7.76 -3.85 -11.68
CA ILE A 32 -6.72 -3.46 -12.61
C ILE A 32 -5.52 -4.40 -12.48
N THR A 33 -4.76 -4.52 -13.56
CA THR A 33 -3.48 -5.23 -13.59
C THR A 33 -2.35 -4.35 -13.08
N GLY A 34 -1.22 -4.96 -12.72
CA GLY A 34 -0.03 -4.18 -12.38
C GLY A 34 0.55 -3.42 -13.59
N GLU A 35 0.35 -3.91 -14.82
CA GLU A 35 0.73 -3.18 -16.03
C GLU A 35 -0.14 -1.93 -16.25
N GLU A 36 -1.45 -2.01 -16.00
CA GLU A 36 -2.34 -0.84 -16.02
C GLU A 36 -1.96 0.16 -14.93
N LEU A 37 -1.66 -0.30 -13.71
CA LEU A 37 -1.17 0.58 -12.64
C LEU A 37 0.12 1.30 -13.05
N PHE A 38 1.09 0.59 -13.63
CA PHE A 38 2.34 1.19 -14.11
C PHE A 38 2.10 2.22 -15.23
N ALA A 39 1.14 1.97 -16.12
CA ALA A 39 0.81 2.87 -17.22
C ALA A 39 0.10 4.17 -16.76
N MET A 40 -0.46 4.21 -15.54
CA MET A 40 -1.06 5.42 -14.98
C MET A 40 -0.04 6.53 -14.69
N GLY A 41 1.24 6.20 -14.56
CA GLY A 41 2.30 7.15 -14.22
C GLY A 41 2.32 7.49 -12.73
N ASP A 42 2.68 8.73 -12.41
CA ASP A 42 2.74 9.19 -11.01
C ASP A 42 1.34 9.57 -10.50
N ILE A 43 0.75 8.66 -9.72
CA ILE A 43 -0.51 8.87 -8.99
C ILE A 43 -0.28 8.95 -7.48
N GLY A 44 0.97 9.15 -7.05
CA GLY A 44 1.41 9.08 -5.67
C GLY A 44 1.68 7.66 -5.16
N PRO A 45 2.25 7.52 -3.95
CA PRO A 45 2.60 6.22 -3.38
C PRO A 45 1.36 5.34 -3.20
N CYS A 46 1.37 4.18 -3.85
CA CYS A 46 0.30 3.21 -3.76
C CYS A 46 0.81 1.80 -4.05
N GLU A 47 0.01 0.84 -3.64
CA GLU A 47 0.19 -0.58 -3.92
C GLU A 47 -1.04 -1.11 -4.67
N LEU A 48 -0.88 -2.26 -5.32
CA LEU A 48 -1.99 -3.03 -5.87
C LEU A 48 -2.25 -4.23 -4.97
N ILE A 49 -3.45 -4.38 -4.44
CA ILE A 49 -3.84 -5.53 -3.62
C ILE A 49 -5.10 -6.15 -4.21
N ASP A 50 -4.97 -7.40 -4.67
CA ASP A 50 -6.03 -8.15 -5.36
C ASP A 50 -6.72 -7.32 -6.45
N GLY A 51 -5.92 -6.63 -7.27
CA GLY A 51 -6.36 -5.79 -8.37
C GLY A 51 -6.92 -4.43 -7.97
N ARG A 52 -6.73 -3.98 -6.72
CA ARG A 52 -7.26 -2.70 -6.21
C ARG A 52 -6.12 -1.78 -5.77
N ILE A 53 -6.20 -0.51 -6.17
CA ILE A 53 -5.23 0.50 -5.76
C ILE A 53 -5.45 0.81 -4.28
N VAL A 54 -4.38 0.67 -3.49
CA VAL A 54 -4.35 1.01 -2.06
C VAL A 54 -3.32 2.13 -1.87
N PRO A 55 -3.75 3.35 -1.48
CA PRO A 55 -2.82 4.45 -1.26
C PRO A 55 -1.95 4.19 -0.03
N MET A 56 -0.70 4.62 -0.09
CA MET A 56 0.29 4.51 0.97
C MET A 56 0.71 5.90 1.44
N THR A 57 1.08 6.02 2.70
CA THR A 57 1.74 7.23 3.19
C THR A 57 3.17 7.26 2.63
N PRO A 58 3.61 8.39 2.02
CA PRO A 58 4.99 8.51 1.56
C PRO A 58 5.99 8.26 2.71
N PRO A 59 7.12 7.57 2.46
CA PRO A 59 8.11 7.33 3.49
C PRO A 59 8.74 8.63 3.99
N GLY A 60 9.00 8.68 5.31
CA GLY A 60 9.66 9.81 5.96
C GLY A 60 11.20 9.75 5.88
N GLY A 61 11.87 10.81 6.34
CA GLY A 61 13.34 10.88 6.28
C GLY A 61 14.07 9.79 7.08
N GLU A 62 13.47 9.28 8.16
CA GLU A 62 14.04 8.15 8.91
C GLU A 62 14.04 6.86 8.09
N HIS A 63 12.93 6.57 7.38
CA HIS A 63 12.84 5.44 6.44
C HIS A 63 13.95 5.53 5.40
N GLY A 64 14.05 6.66 4.70
CA GLY A 64 15.06 6.85 3.66
C GLY A 64 16.49 6.72 4.19
N ARG A 65 16.78 7.20 5.41
CA ARG A 65 18.10 7.04 6.04
C ARG A 65 18.43 5.58 6.35
N ILE A 66 17.45 4.80 6.79
CA ILE A 66 17.62 3.37 7.09
C ILE A 66 17.75 2.58 5.79
N GLU A 67 16.85 2.82 4.83
CA GLU A 67 16.83 2.17 3.52
C GLU A 67 18.17 2.34 2.80
N ILE A 68 18.70 3.57 2.71
CA ILE A 68 19.97 3.81 2.01
C ILE A 68 21.14 3.14 2.74
N SER A 69 21.13 3.12 4.08
CA SER A 69 22.20 2.50 4.87
C SER A 69 22.22 0.99 4.69
N LEU A 70 21.05 0.33 4.76
CA LEU A 70 20.93 -1.11 4.55
C LEU A 70 21.21 -1.49 3.10
N GLY A 71 20.68 -0.70 2.15
CA GLY A 71 20.86 -0.91 0.72
C GLY A 71 22.33 -0.83 0.32
N ALA A 72 23.07 0.17 0.83
CA ALA A 72 24.49 0.32 0.55
C ALA A 72 25.33 -0.86 1.08
N MET A 73 25.07 -1.32 2.31
CA MET A 73 25.77 -2.48 2.88
C MET A 73 25.50 -3.75 2.08
N LEU A 74 24.24 -4.00 1.72
CA LEU A 74 23.85 -5.17 0.95
C LEU A 74 24.41 -5.12 -0.48
N PHE A 75 24.33 -3.95 -1.13
CA PHE A 75 24.88 -3.73 -2.47
C PHE A 75 26.38 -4.03 -2.50
N HIS A 76 27.14 -3.46 -1.56
CA HIS A 76 28.58 -3.67 -1.49
C HIS A 76 28.95 -5.15 -1.33
N PHE A 77 28.27 -5.87 -0.43
CA PHE A 77 28.49 -7.30 -0.24
C PHE A 77 28.17 -8.10 -1.51
N VAL A 78 27.01 -7.85 -2.12
CA VAL A 78 26.57 -8.57 -3.33
C VAL A 78 27.51 -8.31 -4.51
N GLU A 79 27.96 -7.07 -4.67
CA GLU A 79 28.90 -6.66 -5.72
C GLU A 79 30.28 -7.31 -5.52
N GLN A 80 30.86 -7.22 -4.32
CA GLN A 80 32.18 -7.78 -4.00
C GLN A 80 32.27 -9.29 -4.22
N HIS A 81 31.17 -10.00 -4.02
CA HIS A 81 31.10 -11.46 -4.12
C HIS A 81 30.48 -11.93 -5.44
N ASN A 82 30.15 -11.03 -6.36
CA ASN A 82 29.51 -11.32 -7.64
C ASN A 82 28.24 -12.21 -7.49
N LEU A 83 27.40 -11.90 -6.50
CA LEU A 83 26.27 -12.76 -6.10
C LEU A 83 24.98 -12.49 -6.88
N GLY A 84 24.89 -11.35 -7.56
CA GLY A 84 23.69 -10.95 -8.30
C GLY A 84 23.44 -9.46 -8.24
N TRP A 85 22.20 -9.07 -7.92
CA TRP A 85 21.73 -7.69 -7.98
C TRP A 85 21.01 -7.28 -6.71
N VAL A 86 21.13 -6.01 -6.36
CA VAL A 86 20.30 -5.35 -5.35
C VAL A 86 19.44 -4.30 -6.05
N ILE A 87 18.16 -4.28 -5.73
CA ILE A 87 17.17 -3.33 -6.24
C ILE A 87 16.56 -2.65 -5.02
N GLY A 88 16.34 -1.33 -5.08
CA GLY A 88 15.63 -0.59 -4.03
C GLY A 88 14.90 0.61 -4.60
N GLY A 89 14.47 1.52 -3.74
CA GLY A 89 13.75 2.74 -4.14
C GLY A 89 12.28 2.48 -4.46
N GLU A 90 11.60 1.72 -3.61
CA GLU A 90 10.15 1.48 -3.67
C GLU A 90 9.68 0.83 -4.99
N ALA A 91 10.54 0.01 -5.60
CA ALA A 91 10.23 -0.63 -6.86
C ALA A 91 9.04 -1.62 -6.71
N GLY A 92 8.11 -1.58 -7.66
CA GLY A 92 6.95 -2.48 -7.65
C GLY A 92 7.33 -3.93 -7.92
N VAL A 93 6.93 -4.85 -7.03
CA VAL A 93 7.11 -6.30 -7.18
C VAL A 93 5.78 -7.03 -7.20
N TYR A 94 5.58 -7.90 -8.20
CA TYR A 94 4.45 -8.82 -8.22
C TYR A 94 4.63 -9.90 -7.16
N ILE A 95 3.64 -10.03 -6.27
CA ILE A 95 3.54 -11.14 -5.32
C ILE A 95 2.40 -12.11 -5.64
N GLN A 96 1.42 -11.67 -6.45
CA GLN A 96 0.33 -12.50 -6.95
C GLN A 96 -0.07 -12.04 -8.36
N ARG A 97 -0.57 -12.97 -9.18
CA ARG A 97 -1.19 -12.68 -10.48
C ARG A 97 -2.62 -13.22 -10.50
N ASN A 98 -3.53 -12.50 -11.16
CA ASN A 98 -4.94 -12.88 -11.36
C ASN A 98 -5.71 -13.30 -10.07
N PRO A 99 -6.13 -12.34 -9.22
CA PRO A 99 -5.94 -10.90 -9.36
C PRO A 99 -4.52 -10.48 -8.96
N ASP A 100 -4.02 -9.42 -9.62
CA ASP A 100 -2.66 -8.96 -9.44
C ASP A 100 -2.48 -8.27 -8.08
N THR A 101 -1.38 -8.59 -7.40
CA THR A 101 -0.93 -7.88 -6.21
C THR A 101 0.51 -7.43 -6.43
N VAL A 102 0.72 -6.12 -6.39
CA VAL A 102 2.00 -5.43 -6.57
C VAL A 102 2.30 -4.62 -5.33
N ARG A 103 3.44 -4.88 -4.69
CA ARG A 103 3.88 -4.16 -3.48
C ARG A 103 5.09 -3.30 -3.79
N GLY A 104 5.22 -2.17 -3.11
CA GLY A 104 6.47 -1.41 -3.10
C GLY A 104 7.47 -2.16 -2.24
N MET A 105 8.64 -2.49 -2.79
CA MET A 105 9.72 -3.07 -1.99
C MET A 105 10.76 -2.00 -1.67
N ASP A 106 11.14 -1.90 -0.40
CA ASP A 106 12.24 -1.02 0.02
C ASP A 106 13.56 -1.50 -0.59
N ILE A 107 13.91 -2.78 -0.36
CA ILE A 107 15.17 -3.40 -0.80
C ILE A 107 14.94 -4.86 -1.15
N ALA A 108 15.45 -5.31 -2.29
CA ALA A 108 15.46 -6.72 -2.69
C ALA A 108 16.82 -7.16 -3.24
N PHE A 109 17.22 -8.38 -2.90
CA PHE A 109 18.36 -9.06 -3.51
C PHE A 109 17.87 -10.16 -4.45
N SER A 110 18.42 -10.20 -5.66
CA SER A 110 18.19 -11.26 -6.63
C SER A 110 19.52 -11.93 -6.98
N ARG A 111 19.60 -13.23 -6.68
CA ARG A 111 20.78 -14.04 -7.03
C ARG A 111 20.86 -14.19 -8.54
N SER A 112 22.05 -13.95 -9.10
CA SER A 112 22.31 -14.22 -10.51
C SER A 112 23.63 -14.93 -10.69
N ASN A 113 23.65 -15.93 -11.56
CA ASN A 113 24.87 -16.61 -11.98
C ASN A 113 25.52 -15.93 -13.21
N ALA A 114 24.96 -14.80 -13.70
CA ALA A 114 25.48 -14.03 -14.84
C ALA A 114 25.03 -12.55 -14.85
N SER A 115 25.83 -11.67 -15.45
CA SER A 115 25.70 -10.20 -15.48
C SER A 115 24.52 -9.60 -16.27
N ARG A 116 23.35 -10.24 -16.29
CA ARG A 116 22.16 -9.74 -17.01
C ARG A 116 21.08 -9.18 -16.08
N MET A 117 21.29 -7.98 -15.57
CA MET A 117 20.15 -7.07 -15.39
C MET A 117 19.80 -6.60 -16.80
N GLY A 118 18.58 -6.87 -17.24
CA GLY A 118 18.13 -6.53 -18.59
C GLY A 118 18.22 -5.02 -18.82
N ARG A 119 19.22 -4.58 -19.60
CA ARG A 119 19.14 -3.29 -20.29
C ARG A 119 17.92 -3.38 -21.20
N ARG A 120 16.79 -2.78 -20.78
CA ARG A 120 15.72 -2.47 -21.72
C ARG A 120 16.36 -1.60 -22.80
N ARG A 121 16.37 -2.10 -24.04
CA ARG A 121 16.60 -1.23 -25.19
C ARG A 121 15.48 -0.21 -25.15
N ASP A 122 15.84 1.03 -24.88
CA ASP A 122 15.10 2.17 -25.43
C ASP A 122 14.75 1.79 -26.87
N THR A 123 13.45 1.65 -27.11
CA THR A 123 12.89 1.57 -28.46
C THR A 123 12.07 2.83 -28.61
N SER A 124 12.78 3.93 -28.81
CA SER A 124 12.26 5.11 -29.49
C SER A 124 11.99 4.73 -30.94
N GLY A 125 10.71 4.62 -31.30
CA GLY A 125 10.22 4.41 -32.65
C GLY A 125 8.89 5.12 -32.81
#